data_AF-A0A1E3YC18-F1
#
_entry.id   AF-A0A1E3YC18-F1
#
_cell.length_a   1.000
_cell.length_b   1.000
_cell.length_c   1.000
_cell.angle_alpha   90.00
_cell.angle_beta   90.00
_cell.angle_gamma   90.00
#
_symmetry.space_group_name_H-M   'P 1'
#
loop_
_entity.id
_entity.type
_entity.pdbx_description
1 polymer ?
#
loop_
_entity_poly.entity_id
_entity_poly.type
_entity_poly.pdbx_seq_one_letter_code
_entity_poly.pdbx_strand_id
1 'polypeptide(L)'
;MAEPLKHLIGPNTARDTAEAVARASETFDRAAFLADILPVIDDLELMQRGQCIADALHRHLPDDFEQAASILHSCLPGPEQGGLSGWALLSFNQYIAAHGRRDLVTSLGLLKALTPHFTGEFGIRPFIAEEQDRALAIIAGWANDPNHHVRRLASEGTRPRLPWAMRLPRLVREPSPILPILEALIDDPEDYVRRSVANSLNDIAKDHPDLVADFVERHRAGASKDRLWLLKHASRTLIKKGHAKALANFGFEPLSDVTVTLALANDRVSFPGELGFEVRLRNNGIEARTVLVDYAIHHQKKDGSLSPKVFKGKSLTIRPGESLAFAKRHTLRPITTRVYHPGVHRLEVMLNGVVQAGADFELTALQTPMTGSGATIETR
;
A
#
# COMPACT_ATOMS: atom_id res chain seq x y z
N MET A 1 13.92 19.09 -15.80
CA MET A 1 12.89 18.67 -14.83
C MET A 1 12.15 17.49 -15.43
N ALA A 2 11.75 16.49 -14.64
CA ALA A 2 10.90 15.42 -15.16
C ALA A 2 9.54 16.02 -15.58
N GLU A 3 9.03 15.59 -16.73
CA GLU A 3 7.74 16.05 -17.23
C GLU A 3 6.58 15.56 -16.31
N PRO A 4 5.54 16.39 -16.07
CA PRO A 4 4.40 15.97 -15.25
C PRO A 4 3.70 14.73 -15.79
N LEU A 5 3.35 13.80 -14.89
CA LEU A 5 2.69 12.52 -15.23
C LEU A 5 1.41 12.70 -16.06
N LYS A 6 0.69 13.82 -15.86
CA LYS A 6 -0.55 14.13 -16.58
C LYS A 6 -0.37 14.23 -18.10
N HIS A 7 0.85 14.52 -18.60
CA HIS A 7 1.11 14.61 -20.04
C HIS A 7 1.17 13.24 -20.75
N LEU A 8 1.09 12.13 -20.01
CA LEU A 8 0.91 10.80 -20.58
C LEU A 8 -0.46 10.63 -21.25
N ILE A 9 -1.41 11.52 -20.95
CA ILE A 9 -2.68 11.66 -21.67
C ILE A 9 -2.78 13.12 -22.10
N GLY A 10 -2.96 13.36 -23.39
CA GLY A 10 -2.99 14.72 -23.94
C GLY A 10 -3.56 14.75 -25.36
N PRO A 11 -3.34 15.84 -26.10
CA PRO A 11 -3.84 16.00 -27.46
C PRO A 11 -3.49 14.84 -28.39
N ASN A 12 -2.27 14.30 -28.30
CA ASN A 12 -1.84 13.18 -29.14
C ASN A 12 -2.61 11.90 -28.82
N THR A 13 -2.75 11.53 -27.54
CA THR A 13 -3.54 10.33 -27.17
C THR A 13 -5.01 10.47 -27.56
N ALA A 14 -5.56 11.70 -27.52
CA ALA A 14 -6.93 11.94 -28.00
C ALA A 14 -7.04 11.74 -29.52
N ARG A 15 -6.05 12.17 -30.30
CA ARG A 15 -5.98 11.93 -31.76
C ARG A 15 -5.81 10.45 -32.08
N ASP A 16 -4.89 9.77 -31.40
CA ASP A 16 -4.68 8.33 -31.56
C ASP A 16 -5.98 7.56 -31.27
N THR A 17 -6.70 7.97 -30.22
CA THR A 17 -8.01 7.39 -29.87
C THR A 17 -9.04 7.63 -30.97
N ALA A 18 -9.15 8.87 -31.46
CA ALA A 18 -10.07 9.21 -32.55
C ALA A 18 -9.79 8.39 -33.82
N GLU A 19 -8.52 8.20 -34.17
CA GLU A 19 -8.11 7.41 -35.33
C GLU A 19 -8.41 5.93 -35.16
N ALA A 20 -8.15 5.36 -33.98
CA ALA A 20 -8.45 3.96 -33.70
C ALA A 20 -9.95 3.67 -33.76
N VAL A 21 -10.77 4.52 -33.14
CA VAL A 21 -12.22 4.36 -33.16
C VAL A 21 -12.79 4.53 -34.57
N ALA A 22 -12.29 5.50 -35.35
CA ALA A 22 -12.71 5.67 -36.75
C ALA A 22 -12.36 4.48 -37.65
N ARG A 23 -11.26 3.77 -37.37
CA ARG A 23 -10.94 2.52 -38.08
C ARG A 23 -11.90 1.39 -37.70
N ALA A 24 -12.41 1.39 -36.46
CA ALA A 24 -13.32 0.38 -35.95
C ALA A 24 -14.81 0.70 -36.21
N SER A 25 -15.14 1.94 -36.58
CA SER A 25 -16.51 2.41 -36.83
C SER A 25 -16.53 3.48 -37.92
N GLU A 26 -17.11 3.14 -39.08
CA GLU A 26 -17.21 4.04 -40.24
C GLU A 26 -18.07 5.29 -39.96
N THR A 27 -19.00 5.19 -39.02
CA THR A 27 -19.92 6.28 -38.65
C THR A 27 -19.34 7.26 -37.63
N PHE A 28 -18.13 7.01 -37.13
CA PHE A 28 -17.53 7.83 -36.07
C PHE A 28 -17.01 9.18 -36.58
N ASP A 29 -17.58 10.28 -36.07
CA ASP A 29 -17.14 11.63 -36.39
C ASP A 29 -15.90 12.04 -35.58
N ARG A 30 -14.72 11.81 -36.17
CA ARG A 30 -13.42 12.20 -35.59
C ARG A 30 -13.34 13.68 -35.25
N ALA A 31 -13.89 14.55 -36.09
CA ALA A 31 -13.74 15.98 -35.92
C ALA A 31 -14.56 16.47 -34.72
N ALA A 32 -15.80 16.00 -34.62
CA ALA A 32 -16.67 16.31 -33.49
C ALA A 32 -16.10 15.75 -32.17
N PHE A 33 -15.62 14.51 -32.16
CA PHE A 33 -14.97 13.91 -30.99
C PHE A 33 -13.74 14.71 -30.51
N LEU A 34 -12.89 15.18 -31.42
CA LEU A 34 -11.72 15.98 -31.04
C LEU A 34 -12.09 17.40 -30.59
N ALA A 35 -13.14 17.99 -31.17
CA ALA A 35 -13.64 19.31 -30.77
C ALA A 35 -14.11 19.34 -29.31
N ASP A 36 -14.55 18.20 -28.80
CA ASP A 36 -14.98 18.04 -27.41
C ASP A 36 -13.84 17.96 -26.39
N ILE A 37 -12.64 17.57 -26.82
CA ILE A 37 -11.53 17.22 -25.92
C ILE A 37 -10.43 18.28 -25.98
N LEU A 38 -9.99 18.64 -27.18
CA LEU A 38 -8.79 19.46 -27.39
C LEU A 38 -8.86 20.84 -26.73
N PRO A 39 -10.02 21.54 -26.66
CA PRO A 39 -10.07 22.86 -26.03
C PRO A 39 -9.86 22.84 -24.51
N VAL A 40 -10.07 21.70 -23.84
CA VAL A 40 -10.12 21.64 -22.36
C VAL A 40 -9.05 20.72 -21.75
N ILE A 41 -8.48 19.79 -22.52
CA ILE A 41 -7.64 18.71 -21.98
C ILE A 41 -6.37 19.19 -21.25
N ASP A 42 -5.82 20.34 -21.63
CA ASP A 42 -4.57 20.84 -21.04
C ASP A 42 -4.74 21.35 -19.61
N ASP A 43 -5.94 21.83 -19.27
CA ASP A 43 -6.29 22.32 -17.92
C ASP A 43 -6.61 21.19 -16.91
N LEU A 44 -6.71 19.94 -17.39
CA LEU A 44 -7.10 18.78 -16.59
C LEU A 44 -5.90 18.04 -16.00
N GLU A 45 -6.11 17.43 -14.83
CA GLU A 45 -5.18 16.48 -14.21
C GLU A 45 -5.34 15.07 -14.79
N LEU A 46 -4.37 14.19 -14.55
CA LEU A 46 -4.24 12.88 -15.23
C LEU A 46 -5.57 12.08 -15.33
N MET A 47 -6.26 11.86 -14.20
CA MET A 47 -7.50 11.07 -14.18
C MET A 47 -8.66 11.81 -14.87
N GLN A 48 -8.67 13.14 -14.83
CA GLN A 48 -9.68 13.96 -15.49
C GLN A 48 -9.47 13.95 -17.01
N ARG A 49 -8.23 13.90 -17.49
CA ARG A 49 -7.93 13.76 -18.93
C ARG A 49 -8.48 12.46 -19.50
N GLY A 50 -8.27 11.34 -18.81
CA GLY A 50 -8.87 10.07 -19.19
C GLY A 50 -10.41 10.13 -19.19
N GLN A 51 -11.01 10.76 -18.17
CA GLN A 51 -12.46 10.90 -18.06
C GLN A 51 -13.04 11.78 -19.19
N CYS A 52 -12.37 12.89 -19.53
CA CYS A 52 -12.76 13.76 -20.63
C CYS A 52 -12.84 13.01 -21.96
N ILE A 53 -11.87 12.13 -22.23
CA ILE A 53 -11.88 11.29 -23.43
C ILE A 53 -13.00 10.24 -23.34
N ALA A 54 -13.22 9.62 -22.17
CA ALA A 54 -14.32 8.68 -21.96
C ALA A 54 -15.72 9.31 -22.18
N ASP A 55 -15.93 10.53 -21.68
CA ASP A 55 -17.18 11.27 -21.84
C ASP A 55 -17.43 11.68 -23.30
N ALA A 56 -16.36 11.96 -24.05
CA ALA A 56 -16.45 12.15 -25.50
C ALA A 56 -16.76 10.83 -26.22
N LEU A 57 -16.14 9.71 -25.83
CA LEU A 57 -16.48 8.39 -26.39
C LEU A 57 -17.96 8.08 -26.19
N HIS A 58 -18.54 8.39 -25.03
CA HIS A 58 -19.97 8.16 -24.78
C HIS A 58 -20.89 8.94 -25.71
N ARG A 59 -20.52 10.16 -26.10
CA ARG A 59 -21.33 10.99 -26.98
C ARG A 59 -21.24 10.58 -28.46
N HIS A 60 -20.15 9.93 -28.85
CA HIS A 60 -19.84 9.62 -30.25
C HIS A 60 -19.85 8.12 -30.58
N LEU A 61 -20.04 7.25 -29.60
CA LEU A 61 -20.27 5.81 -29.78
C LEU A 61 -21.78 5.48 -29.73
N PRO A 62 -22.19 4.30 -30.24
CA PRO A 62 -23.57 3.84 -30.10
C PRO A 62 -24.05 3.80 -28.65
N ASP A 63 -25.34 4.09 -28.42
CA ASP A 63 -25.97 3.99 -27.09
C ASP A 63 -26.02 2.54 -26.57
N ASP A 64 -26.05 1.57 -27.48
CA ASP A 64 -25.97 0.15 -27.16
C ASP A 64 -24.55 -0.24 -26.73
N PHE A 65 -24.42 -0.64 -25.46
CA PHE A 65 -23.11 -0.91 -24.88
C PHE A 65 -22.40 -2.10 -25.53
N GLU A 66 -23.11 -3.13 -26.00
CA GLU A 66 -22.47 -4.27 -26.66
C GLU A 66 -21.82 -3.85 -28.00
N GLN A 67 -22.51 -3.02 -28.79
CA GLN A 67 -21.94 -2.41 -30.00
C GLN A 67 -20.74 -1.52 -29.68
N ALA A 68 -20.86 -0.64 -28.68
CA ALA A 68 -19.75 0.20 -28.25
C ALA A 68 -18.56 -0.65 -27.76
N ALA A 69 -18.80 -1.70 -26.98
CA ALA A 69 -17.77 -2.61 -26.49
C ALA A 69 -17.06 -3.35 -27.63
N SER A 70 -17.79 -3.73 -28.69
CA SER A 70 -17.20 -4.34 -29.90
C SER A 70 -16.26 -3.37 -30.64
N ILE A 71 -16.67 -2.10 -30.76
CA ILE A 71 -15.83 -1.04 -31.35
C ILE A 71 -14.57 -0.83 -30.50
N LEU A 72 -14.71 -0.70 -29.18
CA LEU A 72 -13.59 -0.53 -28.26
C LEU A 72 -12.64 -1.74 -28.27
N HIS A 73 -13.17 -2.95 -28.33
CA HIS A 73 -12.35 -4.17 -28.47
C HIS A 73 -11.52 -4.15 -29.76
N SER A 74 -12.12 -3.70 -30.87
CA SER A 74 -11.47 -3.60 -32.17
C SER A 74 -10.37 -2.53 -32.23
N CYS A 75 -10.33 -1.62 -31.25
CA CYS A 75 -9.25 -0.64 -31.11
C CYS A 75 -8.00 -1.21 -30.40
N LEU A 76 -8.10 -2.38 -29.76
CA LEU A 76 -6.98 -3.03 -29.06
C LEU A 76 -6.01 -3.68 -30.06
N PRO A 77 -4.71 -3.80 -29.73
CA PRO A 77 -3.73 -4.44 -30.59
C PRO A 77 -4.07 -5.91 -30.87
N GLY A 78 -3.99 -6.30 -32.15
CA GLY A 78 -4.15 -7.68 -32.61
C GLY A 78 -2.85 -8.25 -33.17
N PRO A 79 -2.80 -9.56 -33.51
CA PRO A 79 -1.60 -10.21 -34.04
C PRO A 79 -1.06 -9.58 -35.34
N GLU A 80 -1.94 -9.03 -36.17
CA GLU A 80 -1.60 -8.50 -37.51
C GLU A 80 -1.79 -6.97 -37.62
N GLN A 81 -2.27 -6.31 -36.56
CA GLN A 81 -2.66 -4.90 -36.60
C GLN A 81 -2.22 -4.18 -35.32
N GLY A 82 -1.59 -3.02 -35.50
CA GLY A 82 -1.34 -2.09 -34.40
C GLY A 82 -2.66 -1.58 -33.80
N GLY A 83 -2.66 -1.24 -32.52
CA GLY A 83 -3.83 -0.74 -31.80
C GLY A 83 -3.45 0.18 -30.66
N LEU A 84 -4.45 0.68 -29.93
CA LEU A 84 -4.24 1.54 -28.78
C LEU A 84 -3.59 0.76 -27.63
N SER A 85 -2.56 1.34 -27.04
CA SER A 85 -1.91 0.78 -25.86
C SER A 85 -1.48 1.88 -24.90
N GLY A 86 -1.03 1.50 -23.72
CA GLY A 86 -0.58 2.43 -22.69
C GLY A 86 -1.71 3.34 -22.20
N TRP A 87 -1.34 4.59 -21.89
CA TRP A 87 -2.20 5.52 -21.16
C TRP A 87 -3.48 5.95 -21.89
N ALA A 88 -3.54 5.80 -23.22
CA ALA A 88 -4.77 6.01 -23.98
C ALA A 88 -5.92 5.12 -23.45
N LEU A 89 -5.61 3.89 -23.01
CA LEU A 89 -6.57 2.92 -22.50
C LEU A 89 -7.10 3.23 -21.10
N LEU A 90 -6.62 4.29 -20.43
CA LEU A 90 -7.26 4.77 -19.19
C LEU A 90 -8.68 5.29 -19.48
N SER A 91 -8.88 5.95 -20.63
CA SER A 91 -10.21 6.40 -21.06
C SER A 91 -11.16 5.23 -21.28
N PHE A 92 -10.68 4.12 -21.84
CA PHE A 92 -11.47 2.90 -22.03
C PHE A 92 -11.85 2.26 -20.69
N ASN A 93 -10.93 2.23 -19.71
CA ASN A 93 -11.25 1.79 -18.35
C ASN A 93 -12.42 2.60 -17.75
N GLN A 94 -12.35 3.93 -17.87
CA GLN A 94 -13.35 4.85 -17.31
C GLN A 94 -14.68 4.76 -18.06
N TYR A 95 -14.65 4.63 -19.39
CA TYR A 95 -15.83 4.39 -20.21
C TYR A 95 -16.55 3.09 -19.79
N ILE A 96 -15.83 1.97 -19.72
CA ILE A 96 -16.41 0.67 -19.35
C ILE A 96 -16.99 0.72 -17.94
N ALA A 97 -16.27 1.32 -16.99
CA ALA A 97 -16.74 1.52 -15.62
C ALA A 97 -18.04 2.34 -15.53
N ALA A 98 -18.21 3.36 -16.38
CA ALA A 98 -19.37 4.24 -16.35
C ALA A 98 -20.57 3.66 -17.10
N HIS A 99 -20.34 3.06 -18.27
CA HIS A 99 -21.40 2.71 -19.23
C HIS A 99 -21.70 1.20 -19.32
N GLY A 100 -20.79 0.34 -18.86
CA GLY A 100 -20.95 -1.12 -18.96
C GLY A 100 -21.69 -1.79 -17.79
N ARG A 101 -22.19 -1.02 -16.82
CA ARG A 101 -22.67 -1.53 -15.51
C ARG A 101 -23.85 -2.50 -15.58
N ARG A 102 -24.57 -2.57 -16.70
CA ARG A 102 -25.68 -3.53 -16.91
C ARG A 102 -25.24 -4.82 -17.62
N ASP A 103 -24.00 -4.85 -18.11
CA ASP A 103 -23.46 -5.88 -18.99
C ASP A 103 -22.17 -6.44 -18.39
N LEU A 104 -22.27 -7.04 -17.20
CA LEU A 104 -21.14 -7.52 -16.41
C LEU A 104 -20.17 -8.41 -17.21
N VAL A 105 -20.70 -9.39 -17.94
CA VAL A 105 -19.87 -10.36 -18.69
C VAL A 105 -19.11 -9.67 -19.82
N THR A 106 -19.79 -8.84 -20.62
CA THR A 106 -19.19 -8.07 -21.71
C THR A 106 -18.14 -7.09 -21.18
N SER A 107 -18.45 -6.38 -20.10
CA SER A 107 -17.53 -5.43 -19.47
C SER A 107 -16.27 -6.09 -18.92
N LEU A 108 -16.41 -7.19 -18.17
CA LEU A 108 -15.27 -7.93 -17.64
C LEU A 108 -14.46 -8.58 -18.75
N GLY A 109 -15.12 -9.10 -19.80
CA GLY A 109 -14.47 -9.63 -20.99
C GLY A 109 -13.62 -8.59 -21.71
N LEU A 110 -14.15 -7.38 -21.91
CA LEU A 110 -13.42 -6.28 -22.53
C LEU A 110 -12.26 -5.79 -21.66
N LEU A 111 -12.44 -5.66 -20.35
CA LEU A 111 -11.35 -5.31 -19.43
C LEU A 111 -10.25 -6.38 -19.40
N LYS A 112 -10.62 -7.66 -19.50
CA LYS A 112 -9.69 -8.77 -19.65
C LYS A 112 -8.90 -8.66 -20.97
N ALA A 113 -9.55 -8.33 -22.08
CA ALA A 113 -8.88 -8.14 -23.36
C ALA A 113 -7.97 -6.89 -23.38
N LEU A 114 -8.37 -5.83 -22.67
CA LEU A 114 -7.63 -4.57 -22.57
C LEU A 114 -6.35 -4.72 -21.73
N THR A 115 -6.39 -5.51 -20.66
CA THR A 115 -5.33 -5.51 -19.63
C THR A 115 -3.92 -5.84 -20.11
N PRO A 116 -3.66 -6.65 -21.15
CA PRO A 116 -2.31 -6.87 -21.68
C PRO A 116 -1.69 -5.62 -22.32
N HIS A 117 -2.50 -4.63 -22.68
CA HIS A 117 -2.06 -3.43 -23.41
C HIS A 117 -1.93 -2.20 -22.50
N PHE A 118 -2.44 -2.28 -21.26
CA PHE A 118 -2.28 -1.27 -20.21
C PHE A 118 -2.56 -1.89 -18.82
N THR A 119 -3.80 -1.78 -18.35
CA THR A 119 -4.33 -2.43 -17.16
C THR A 119 -5.86 -2.28 -17.13
N GLY A 120 -6.58 -3.31 -16.70
CA GLY A 120 -8.02 -3.24 -16.41
C GLY A 120 -8.35 -2.91 -14.95
N GLU A 121 -7.34 -2.63 -14.11
CA GLU A 121 -7.48 -2.58 -12.64
C GLU A 121 -8.38 -1.47 -12.11
N PHE A 122 -8.57 -0.40 -12.88
CA PHE A 122 -9.44 0.72 -12.52
C PHE A 122 -10.89 0.42 -12.92
N GLY A 123 -11.09 0.00 -14.18
CA GLY A 123 -12.40 -0.22 -14.76
C GLY A 123 -13.17 -1.39 -14.15
N ILE A 124 -12.47 -2.39 -13.62
CA ILE A 124 -13.08 -3.61 -13.04
C ILE A 124 -13.82 -3.36 -11.72
N ARG A 125 -13.50 -2.29 -11.01
CA ARG A 125 -13.86 -2.13 -9.59
C ARG A 125 -15.32 -1.80 -9.33
N PRO A 126 -16.01 -0.98 -10.13
CA PRO A 126 -17.46 -0.78 -9.99
C PRO A 126 -18.24 -2.09 -10.07
N PHE A 127 -17.88 -2.98 -11.00
CA PHE A 127 -18.48 -4.31 -11.13
C PHE A 127 -18.30 -5.18 -9.89
N ILE A 128 -17.09 -5.18 -9.30
CA ILE A 128 -16.86 -5.89 -8.02
C ILE A 128 -17.63 -5.23 -6.88
N ALA A 129 -17.76 -3.90 -6.87
CA ALA A 129 -18.48 -3.19 -5.81
C ALA A 129 -19.99 -3.47 -5.83
N GLU A 130 -20.58 -3.61 -7.02
CA GLU A 130 -22.02 -3.78 -7.24
C GLU A 130 -22.45 -5.24 -7.24
N GLU A 131 -21.70 -6.09 -7.97
CA GLU A 131 -22.04 -7.49 -8.22
C GLU A 131 -20.93 -8.43 -7.74
N GLN A 132 -20.37 -8.17 -6.55
CA GLN A 132 -19.16 -8.82 -6.01
C GLN A 132 -19.11 -10.33 -6.28
N ASP A 133 -20.14 -11.08 -5.92
CA ASP A 133 -20.09 -12.54 -5.97
C ASP A 133 -20.08 -13.04 -7.43
N ARG A 134 -20.87 -12.42 -8.32
CA ARG A 134 -20.86 -12.74 -9.76
C ARG A 134 -19.54 -12.33 -10.42
N ALA A 135 -19.03 -11.14 -10.11
CA ALA A 135 -17.78 -10.63 -10.65
C ALA A 135 -16.60 -11.52 -10.21
N LEU A 136 -16.51 -11.86 -8.92
CA LEU A 136 -15.44 -12.71 -8.40
C LEU A 136 -15.50 -14.14 -8.96
N ALA A 137 -16.69 -14.68 -9.23
CA ALA A 137 -16.81 -15.98 -9.89
C ALA A 137 -16.17 -15.98 -11.29
N ILE A 138 -16.32 -14.91 -12.07
CA ILE A 138 -15.68 -14.75 -13.38
C ILE A 138 -14.17 -14.55 -13.21
N ILE A 139 -13.78 -13.63 -12.32
CA ILE A 139 -12.38 -13.23 -12.10
C ILE A 139 -11.55 -14.40 -11.53
N ALA A 140 -12.13 -15.29 -10.74
CA ALA A 140 -11.43 -16.46 -10.21
C ALA A 140 -10.88 -17.37 -11.31
N GLY A 141 -11.60 -17.49 -12.44
CA GLY A 141 -11.12 -18.24 -13.61
C GLY A 141 -9.86 -17.65 -14.24
N TRP A 142 -9.60 -16.35 -14.05
CA TRP A 142 -8.45 -15.66 -14.62
C TRP A 142 -7.13 -16.01 -13.95
N ALA A 143 -7.15 -16.64 -12.77
CA ALA A 143 -5.94 -17.10 -12.11
C ALA A 143 -5.17 -18.18 -12.91
N ASN A 144 -5.87 -18.89 -13.81
CA ASN A 144 -5.28 -19.92 -14.67
C ASN A 144 -5.06 -19.44 -16.12
N ASP A 145 -5.21 -18.14 -16.39
CA ASP A 145 -5.08 -17.63 -17.75
C ASP A 145 -3.61 -17.72 -18.23
N PRO A 146 -3.36 -18.12 -19.49
CA PRO A 146 -1.99 -18.17 -20.02
C PRO A 146 -1.30 -16.80 -19.99
N ASN A 147 -2.06 -15.71 -20.07
CA ASN A 147 -1.52 -14.36 -20.05
C ASN A 147 -1.31 -13.87 -18.61
N HIS A 148 -0.06 -13.56 -18.25
CA HIS A 148 0.27 -13.09 -16.90
C HIS A 148 -0.33 -11.72 -16.56
N HIS A 149 -0.65 -10.86 -17.54
CA HIS A 149 -1.36 -9.60 -17.28
C HIS A 149 -2.77 -9.86 -16.77
N VAL A 150 -3.43 -10.90 -17.29
CA VAL A 150 -4.77 -11.32 -16.86
C VAL A 150 -4.72 -11.95 -15.47
N ARG A 151 -3.75 -12.84 -15.21
CA ARG A 151 -3.53 -13.40 -13.86
C ARG A 151 -3.25 -12.30 -12.83
N ARG A 152 -2.40 -11.32 -13.19
CA ARG A 152 -2.15 -10.16 -12.35
C ARG A 152 -3.42 -9.35 -12.13
N LEU A 153 -4.25 -9.11 -13.16
CA LEU A 153 -5.52 -8.38 -13.00
C LEU A 153 -6.45 -9.08 -12.00
N ALA A 154 -6.49 -10.42 -11.98
CA ALA A 154 -7.29 -11.17 -11.01
C ALA A 154 -6.90 -10.83 -9.56
N SER A 155 -5.60 -10.71 -9.29
CA SER A 155 -5.08 -10.29 -7.98
C SER A 155 -5.20 -8.78 -7.74
N GLU A 156 -4.80 -7.94 -8.69
CA GLU A 156 -4.68 -6.50 -8.50
C GLU A 156 -6.04 -5.80 -8.52
N GLY A 157 -6.89 -6.16 -9.49
CA GLY A 157 -8.22 -5.58 -9.66
C GLY A 157 -9.13 -5.82 -8.45
N THR A 158 -8.91 -6.93 -7.74
CA THR A 158 -9.67 -7.32 -6.54
C THR A 158 -9.06 -6.79 -5.23
N ARG A 159 -7.96 -6.02 -5.28
CA ARG A 159 -7.34 -5.46 -4.06
C ARG A 159 -8.31 -4.62 -3.23
N PRO A 160 -8.40 -4.83 -1.91
CA PRO A 160 -9.29 -4.03 -1.05
C PRO A 160 -8.96 -2.52 -1.07
N ARG A 161 -7.66 -2.17 -1.18
CA ARG A 161 -7.14 -0.81 -1.00
C ARG A 161 -6.19 -0.38 -2.14
N LEU A 162 -6.58 -0.65 -3.39
CA LEU A 162 -5.81 -0.26 -4.57
C LEU A 162 -5.56 1.27 -4.59
N PRO A 163 -4.30 1.74 -4.74
CA PRO A 163 -4.01 3.17 -4.91
C PRO A 163 -4.69 3.77 -6.14
N TRP A 164 -5.00 5.06 -6.09
CA TRP A 164 -5.62 5.84 -7.18
C TRP A 164 -7.01 5.38 -7.65
N ALA A 165 -7.51 4.26 -7.12
CA ALA A 165 -8.83 3.72 -7.42
C ALA A 165 -9.75 3.77 -6.20
N MET A 166 -11.05 3.59 -6.43
CA MET A 166 -12.01 3.42 -5.34
C MET A 166 -11.64 2.22 -4.46
N ARG A 167 -11.84 2.29 -3.15
CA ARG A 167 -11.71 1.10 -2.27
C ARG A 167 -12.87 0.14 -2.54
N LEU A 168 -12.70 -1.13 -2.16
CA LEU A 168 -13.78 -2.13 -2.18
C LEU A 168 -14.20 -2.42 -0.73
N PRO A 169 -15.16 -1.69 -0.14
CA PRO A 169 -15.43 -1.75 1.30
C PRO A 169 -15.87 -3.12 1.79
N ARG A 170 -16.61 -3.87 0.96
CA ARG A 170 -17.00 -5.25 1.26
C ARG A 170 -15.78 -6.16 1.41
N LEU A 171 -14.78 -6.06 0.53
CA LEU A 171 -13.52 -6.81 0.62
C LEU A 171 -12.55 -6.27 1.69
N VAL A 172 -12.66 -4.99 2.05
CA VAL A 172 -11.94 -4.46 3.24
C VAL A 172 -12.52 -5.08 4.51
N ARG A 173 -13.85 -5.19 4.61
CA ARG A 173 -14.51 -5.78 5.78
C ARG A 173 -14.37 -7.30 5.83
N GLU A 174 -14.53 -7.97 4.70
CA GLU A 174 -14.51 -9.42 4.59
C GLU A 174 -13.69 -9.85 3.36
N PRO A 175 -12.38 -10.11 3.52
CA PRO A 175 -11.47 -10.43 2.42
C PRO A 175 -11.50 -11.91 2.00
N SER A 176 -12.20 -12.79 2.74
CA SER A 176 -12.26 -14.23 2.44
C SER A 176 -12.58 -14.57 0.97
N PRO A 177 -13.48 -13.85 0.26
CA PRO A 177 -13.81 -14.16 -1.14
C PRO A 177 -12.64 -14.05 -2.12
N ILE A 178 -11.59 -13.28 -1.82
CA ILE A 178 -10.44 -13.13 -2.72
C ILE A 178 -9.25 -14.03 -2.33
N LEU A 179 -9.27 -14.66 -1.16
CA LEU A 179 -8.17 -15.53 -0.73
C LEU A 179 -7.90 -16.70 -1.70
N PRO A 180 -8.91 -17.39 -2.26
CA PRO A 180 -8.65 -18.46 -3.24
C PRO A 180 -7.91 -17.98 -4.49
N ILE A 181 -8.21 -16.75 -4.95
CA ILE A 181 -7.52 -16.14 -6.10
C ILE A 181 -6.06 -15.87 -5.75
N LEU A 182 -5.80 -15.33 -4.56
CA LEU A 182 -4.44 -15.05 -4.09
C LEU A 182 -3.64 -16.33 -3.89
N GLU A 183 -4.26 -17.36 -3.30
CA GLU A 183 -3.66 -18.67 -3.05
C GLU A 183 -3.27 -19.38 -4.36
N ALA A 184 -4.12 -19.33 -5.38
CA ALA A 184 -3.81 -19.88 -6.70
C ALA A 184 -2.60 -19.21 -7.38
N LEU A 185 -2.25 -17.98 -6.99
CA LEU A 185 -1.22 -17.16 -7.62
C LEU A 185 0.06 -16.99 -6.78
N ILE A 186 0.18 -17.65 -5.61
CA ILE A 186 1.35 -17.47 -4.73
C ILE A 186 2.66 -18.01 -5.34
N ASP A 187 2.57 -18.96 -6.28
CA ASP A 187 3.69 -19.56 -7.00
C ASP A 187 3.70 -19.21 -8.48
N ASP A 188 3.00 -18.15 -8.88
CA ASP A 188 3.03 -17.69 -10.27
C ASP A 188 4.48 -17.53 -10.74
N PRO A 189 4.86 -18.00 -11.95
CA PRO A 189 6.22 -17.85 -12.44
C PRO A 189 6.65 -16.38 -12.61
N GLU A 190 5.70 -15.46 -12.78
CA GLU A 190 5.98 -14.04 -13.02
C GLU A 190 6.05 -13.22 -11.72
N ASP A 191 7.18 -12.53 -11.51
CA ASP A 191 7.35 -11.63 -10.36
C ASP A 191 6.28 -10.52 -10.34
N TYR A 192 5.86 -10.06 -11.53
CA TYR A 192 4.79 -9.08 -11.70
C TYR A 192 3.47 -9.53 -11.04
N VAL A 193 3.11 -10.81 -11.17
CA VAL A 193 1.90 -11.38 -10.56
C VAL A 193 2.11 -11.57 -9.06
N ARG A 194 3.23 -12.19 -8.64
CA ARG A 194 3.56 -12.40 -7.22
C ARG A 194 3.59 -11.10 -6.41
N ARG A 195 4.09 -10.01 -7.02
CA ARG A 195 4.05 -8.66 -6.45
C ARG A 195 2.64 -8.16 -6.16
N SER A 196 1.71 -8.38 -7.09
CA SER A 196 0.29 -8.05 -6.91
C SER A 196 -0.29 -8.84 -5.73
N VAL A 197 -0.03 -10.14 -5.66
CA VAL A 197 -0.48 -11.00 -4.56
C VAL A 197 0.04 -10.48 -3.21
N ALA A 198 1.34 -10.20 -3.11
CA ALA A 198 1.92 -9.64 -1.91
C ALA A 198 1.37 -8.26 -1.53
N ASN A 199 1.03 -7.42 -2.51
CA ASN A 199 0.37 -6.14 -2.26
C ASN A 199 -1.06 -6.30 -1.77
N SER A 200 -1.82 -7.25 -2.34
CA SER A 200 -3.17 -7.58 -1.92
C SER A 200 -3.19 -8.11 -0.48
N LEU A 201 -2.33 -9.07 -0.15
CA LEU A 201 -2.16 -9.57 1.22
C LEU A 201 -1.75 -8.45 2.19
N ASN A 202 -0.84 -7.56 1.78
CA ASN A 202 -0.47 -6.42 2.63
C ASN A 202 -1.59 -5.38 2.79
N ASP A 203 -2.50 -5.26 1.83
CA ASP A 203 -3.70 -4.44 1.97
C ASP A 203 -4.66 -5.05 2.99
N ILE A 204 -4.86 -6.38 2.95
CA ILE A 204 -5.64 -7.13 3.95
C ILE A 204 -5.02 -6.99 5.34
N ALA A 205 -3.69 -7.08 5.47
CA ALA A 205 -2.97 -6.99 6.75
C ALA A 205 -3.15 -5.67 7.51
N LYS A 206 -3.68 -4.63 6.85
CA LYS A 206 -3.96 -3.34 7.50
C LYS A 206 -5.17 -3.41 8.42
N ASP A 207 -6.12 -4.29 8.11
CA ASP A 207 -7.41 -4.46 8.80
C ASP A 207 -7.55 -5.85 9.45
N HIS A 208 -6.96 -6.87 8.84
CA HIS A 208 -7.03 -8.28 9.27
C HIS A 208 -5.61 -8.85 9.48
N PRO A 209 -4.87 -8.38 10.50
CA PRO A 209 -3.47 -8.73 10.69
C PRO A 209 -3.26 -10.23 10.97
N ASP A 210 -4.09 -10.84 11.81
CA ASP A 210 -3.99 -12.25 12.16
C ASP A 210 -4.27 -13.16 10.95
N LEU A 211 -5.28 -12.83 10.14
CA LEU A 211 -5.59 -13.57 8.92
C LEU A 211 -4.38 -13.69 7.98
N VAL A 212 -3.62 -12.61 7.81
CA VAL A 212 -2.42 -12.62 6.96
C VAL A 212 -1.26 -13.34 7.63
N ALA A 213 -1.12 -13.21 8.96
CA ALA A 213 -0.11 -13.97 9.70
C ALA A 213 -0.36 -15.49 9.60
N ASP A 214 -1.63 -15.92 9.71
CA ASP A 214 -2.06 -17.31 9.56
C ASP A 214 -1.87 -17.79 8.12
N PHE A 215 -2.21 -16.96 7.13
CA PHE A 215 -1.96 -17.26 5.72
C PHE A 215 -0.46 -17.52 5.46
N VAL A 216 0.41 -16.65 6.00
CA VAL A 216 1.86 -16.79 5.83
C VAL A 216 2.38 -18.04 6.51
N GLU A 217 1.94 -18.34 7.72
CA GLU A 217 2.32 -19.55 8.46
C GLU A 217 2.02 -20.81 7.64
N ARG A 218 0.78 -20.94 7.13
CA ARG A 218 0.34 -22.09 6.33
C ARG A 218 1.16 -22.30 5.06
N HIS A 219 1.59 -21.23 4.40
CA HIS A 219 2.22 -21.32 3.08
C HIS A 219 3.75 -21.27 3.09
N ARG A 220 4.37 -21.11 4.26
CA ARG A 220 5.83 -20.98 4.40
C ARG A 220 6.58 -22.30 4.35
N ALA A 221 6.02 -23.36 4.93
CA ALA A 221 6.69 -24.67 4.96
C ALA A 221 6.91 -25.19 3.54
N GLY A 222 8.15 -25.57 3.21
CA GLY A 222 8.52 -26.04 1.86
C GLY A 222 8.47 -24.98 0.75
N ALA A 223 8.30 -23.70 1.09
CA ALA A 223 8.19 -22.61 0.12
C ALA A 223 9.48 -22.40 -0.71
N SER A 224 9.30 -22.07 -2.00
CA SER A 224 10.39 -21.60 -2.87
C SER A 224 10.95 -20.26 -2.40
N LYS A 225 12.12 -19.85 -2.93
CA LYS A 225 12.69 -18.52 -2.64
C LYS A 225 11.73 -17.39 -3.02
N ASP A 226 11.03 -17.55 -4.13
CA ASP A 226 10.09 -16.58 -4.67
C ASP A 226 8.84 -16.46 -3.79
N ARG A 227 8.29 -17.59 -3.33
CA ARG A 227 7.18 -17.57 -2.38
C ARG A 227 7.59 -16.99 -1.04
N LEU A 228 8.77 -17.33 -0.51
CA LEU A 228 9.29 -16.73 0.73
C LEU A 228 9.45 -15.20 0.60
N TRP A 229 9.92 -14.72 -0.55
CA TRP A 229 9.99 -13.28 -0.84
C TRP A 229 8.59 -12.64 -0.84
N LEU A 230 7.63 -13.25 -1.53
CA LEU A 230 6.23 -12.80 -1.58
C LEU A 230 5.63 -12.70 -0.18
N LEU A 231 5.74 -13.77 0.63
CA LEU A 231 5.19 -13.82 1.99
C LEU A 231 5.82 -12.77 2.91
N LYS A 232 7.12 -12.52 2.78
CA LYS A 232 7.82 -11.45 3.49
C LYS A 232 7.34 -10.07 3.06
N HIS A 233 7.17 -9.85 1.75
CA HIS A 233 6.67 -8.58 1.22
C HIS A 233 5.22 -8.33 1.63
N ALA A 234 4.38 -9.36 1.66
CA ALA A 234 3.01 -9.33 2.18
C ALA A 234 2.94 -8.91 3.66
N SER A 235 3.92 -9.37 4.45
CA SER A 235 3.98 -9.13 5.89
C SER A 235 4.61 -7.80 6.29
N ARG A 236 5.08 -6.97 5.34
CA ARG A 236 5.87 -5.76 5.64
C ARG A 236 5.20 -4.80 6.62
N THR A 237 3.88 -4.63 6.53
CA THR A 237 3.13 -3.78 7.47
C THR A 237 3.09 -4.40 8.86
N LEU A 238 2.90 -5.72 8.97
CA LEU A 238 2.86 -6.45 10.22
C LEU A 238 4.23 -6.44 10.92
N ILE A 239 5.29 -6.73 10.18
CA ILE A 239 6.68 -6.66 10.68
C ILE A 239 6.99 -5.24 11.16
N LYS A 240 6.59 -4.22 10.39
CA LYS A 240 6.77 -2.82 10.79
C LYS A 240 6.00 -2.50 12.07
N LYS A 241 4.80 -3.04 12.26
CA LYS A 241 3.99 -2.88 13.47
C LYS A 241 4.43 -3.77 14.64
N GLY A 242 5.37 -4.70 14.43
CA GLY A 242 5.84 -5.61 15.48
C GLY A 242 4.85 -6.74 15.80
N HIS A 243 4.01 -7.15 14.84
CA HIS A 243 3.02 -8.20 15.05
C HIS A 243 3.70 -9.54 15.42
N ALA A 244 3.42 -10.06 16.62
CA ALA A 244 4.14 -11.20 17.19
C ALA A 244 4.13 -12.44 16.29
N LYS A 245 2.95 -12.88 15.84
CA LYS A 245 2.83 -14.07 14.96
C LYS A 245 3.53 -13.85 13.61
N ALA A 246 3.49 -12.64 13.07
CA ALA A 246 4.15 -12.35 11.80
C ALA A 246 5.67 -12.35 11.96
N LEU A 247 6.19 -11.87 13.08
CA LEU A 247 7.62 -11.93 13.42
C LEU A 247 8.06 -13.38 13.64
N ALA A 248 7.28 -14.20 14.35
CA ALA A 248 7.54 -15.62 14.54
C ALA A 248 7.66 -16.37 13.20
N ASN A 249 6.78 -16.07 12.24
CA ASN A 249 6.88 -16.60 10.86
C ASN A 249 8.21 -16.28 10.16
N PHE A 250 9.01 -15.33 10.64
CA PHE A 250 10.34 -15.00 10.09
C PHE A 250 11.48 -15.26 11.07
N GLY A 251 11.28 -16.15 12.05
CA GLY A 251 12.32 -16.60 12.99
C GLY A 251 12.51 -15.71 14.20
N PHE A 252 11.56 -14.82 14.49
CA PHE A 252 11.54 -13.96 15.67
C PHE A 252 10.40 -14.37 16.60
N GLU A 253 10.53 -15.55 17.19
CA GLU A 253 9.55 -16.08 18.14
C GLU A 253 9.54 -15.28 19.44
N PRO A 254 8.40 -15.21 20.16
CA PRO A 254 8.36 -14.67 21.52
C PRO A 254 9.42 -15.33 22.40
N LEU A 255 10.16 -14.51 23.15
CA LEU A 255 11.24 -14.97 24.01
C LEU A 255 10.75 -15.03 25.46
N SER A 256 10.87 -16.20 26.07
CA SER A 256 10.59 -16.42 27.50
C SER A 256 11.86 -16.56 28.34
N ASP A 257 12.99 -16.83 27.70
CA ASP A 257 14.28 -17.13 28.33
C ASP A 257 15.30 -15.99 28.19
N VAL A 258 14.92 -14.88 27.56
CA VAL A 258 15.75 -13.66 27.49
C VAL A 258 15.16 -12.59 28.39
N THR A 259 15.88 -12.23 29.45
CA THR A 259 15.50 -11.10 30.32
C THR A 259 16.01 -9.80 29.73
N VAL A 260 15.21 -8.74 29.84
CA VAL A 260 15.61 -7.37 29.51
C VAL A 260 15.48 -6.46 30.73
N THR A 261 16.46 -5.58 30.91
CA THR A 261 16.36 -4.45 31.82
C THR A 261 16.53 -3.15 31.04
N LEU A 262 15.78 -2.12 31.44
CA LEU A 262 15.79 -0.79 30.87
C LEU A 262 16.15 0.20 31.98
N ALA A 263 17.15 1.05 31.73
CA ALA A 263 17.52 2.15 32.61
C ALA A 263 17.49 3.46 31.84
N LEU A 264 16.73 4.44 32.31
CA LEU A 264 16.77 5.81 31.77
C LEU A 264 18.00 6.55 32.33
N ALA A 265 18.65 7.34 31.48
CA ALA A 265 19.72 8.22 31.94
C ALA A 265 19.16 9.38 32.78
N ASN A 266 17.96 9.86 32.42
CA ASN A 266 17.17 10.83 33.17
C ASN A 266 15.68 10.50 32.95
N ASP A 267 14.87 10.67 33.98
CA ASP A 267 13.41 10.54 33.93
C ASP A 267 12.70 11.86 33.62
N ARG A 268 13.43 12.98 33.49
CA ARG A 268 12.93 14.29 33.06
C ARG A 268 13.75 14.80 31.87
N VAL A 269 13.07 15.20 30.80
CA VAL A 269 13.68 15.66 29.54
C VAL A 269 13.12 17.03 29.16
N SER A 270 13.97 17.97 28.77
CA SER A 270 13.54 19.26 28.21
C SER A 270 13.01 19.12 26.79
N PHE A 271 12.13 20.01 26.35
CA PHE A 271 11.78 20.15 24.94
C PHE A 271 12.31 21.49 24.38
N PRO A 272 13.21 21.51 23.38
CA PRO A 272 13.89 20.35 22.81
C PRO A 272 14.87 19.70 23.80
N GLY A 273 15.20 18.44 23.57
CA GLY A 273 16.11 17.66 24.42
C GLY A 273 16.35 16.24 23.91
N GLU A 274 17.00 15.44 24.74
CA GLU A 274 17.39 14.07 24.39
C GLU A 274 17.08 13.11 25.53
N LEU A 275 16.35 12.03 25.23
CA LEU A 275 16.16 10.91 26.14
C LEU A 275 17.27 9.89 25.93
N GLY A 276 18.18 9.78 26.90
CA GLY A 276 19.17 8.70 26.96
C GLY A 276 18.63 7.49 27.73
N PHE A 277 18.90 6.29 27.25
CA PHE A 277 18.55 5.05 27.94
C PHE A 277 19.50 3.91 27.59
N GLU A 278 19.66 2.96 28.52
CA GLU A 278 20.43 1.74 28.35
C GLU A 278 19.50 0.52 28.39
N VAL A 279 19.72 -0.42 27.48
CA VAL A 279 19.03 -1.70 27.45
C VAL A 279 20.06 -2.79 27.70
N ARG A 280 19.81 -3.67 28.67
CA ARG A 280 20.59 -4.88 28.89
C ARG A 280 19.74 -6.10 28.63
N LEU A 281 20.30 -7.06 27.90
CA LEU A 281 19.70 -8.33 27.58
C LEU A 281 20.54 -9.43 28.20
N ARG A 282 19.90 -10.47 28.73
CA ARG A 282 20.57 -11.69 29.19
C ARG A 282 19.81 -12.90 28.71
N ASN A 283 20.49 -13.79 28.01
CA ASN A 283 19.94 -15.10 27.67
C ASN A 283 20.15 -16.06 28.85
N ASN A 284 19.06 -16.43 29.52
CA ASN A 284 19.05 -17.39 30.62
C ASN A 284 18.74 -18.82 30.14
N GLY A 285 18.51 -19.00 28.85
CA GLY A 285 18.28 -20.29 28.22
C GLY A 285 19.57 -21.03 27.90
N ILE A 286 19.39 -22.23 27.33
CA ILE A 286 20.47 -23.14 26.92
C ILE A 286 20.74 -23.09 25.41
N GLU A 287 19.92 -22.37 24.64
CA GLU A 287 20.05 -22.20 23.19
C GLU A 287 20.40 -20.77 22.82
N ALA A 288 21.04 -20.58 21.66
CA ALA A 288 21.23 -19.25 21.12
C ALA A 288 19.88 -18.67 20.64
N ARG A 289 19.61 -17.40 20.97
CA ARG A 289 18.39 -16.71 20.57
C ARG A 289 18.67 -15.60 19.57
N THR A 290 17.86 -15.52 18.52
CA THR A 290 17.83 -14.35 17.64
C THR A 290 16.81 -13.36 18.17
N VAL A 291 17.28 -12.15 18.48
CA VAL A 291 16.53 -11.10 19.16
C VAL A 291 16.47 -9.87 18.26
N LEU A 292 15.26 -9.52 17.82
CA LEU A 292 14.93 -8.22 17.26
C LEU A 292 14.57 -7.29 18.41
N VAL A 293 15.43 -6.31 18.66
CA VAL A 293 15.19 -5.27 19.67
C VAL A 293 14.60 -4.05 18.98
N ASP A 294 13.36 -3.72 19.31
CA ASP A 294 12.71 -2.46 18.96
C ASP A 294 12.45 -1.64 20.24
N TYR A 295 12.16 -0.35 20.10
CA TYR A 295 11.62 0.44 21.19
C TYR A 295 10.45 1.29 20.70
N ALA A 296 9.48 1.54 21.57
CA ALA A 296 8.36 2.44 21.31
C ALA A 296 8.41 3.62 22.27
N ILE A 297 8.19 4.83 21.74
CA ILE A 297 7.85 5.97 22.58
C ILE A 297 6.36 6.24 22.44
N HIS A 298 5.68 6.15 23.57
CA HIS A 298 4.30 6.52 23.76
C HIS A 298 4.24 8.00 24.04
N HIS A 299 3.92 8.77 23.01
CA HIS A 299 3.85 10.21 23.11
C HIS A 299 2.51 10.66 23.66
N GLN A 300 2.56 11.55 24.65
CA GLN A 300 1.37 12.22 25.14
C GLN A 300 0.75 13.11 24.07
N LYS A 301 -0.56 13.00 23.90
CA LYS A 301 -1.39 13.87 23.07
C LYS A 301 -1.96 15.03 23.91
N LYS A 302 -2.59 15.99 23.23
CA LYS A 302 -3.26 17.13 23.86
C LYS A 302 -4.28 16.74 24.95
N ASP A 303 -4.96 15.60 24.80
CA ASP A 303 -5.96 15.08 25.74
C ASP A 303 -5.36 14.26 26.91
N GLY A 304 -4.03 14.16 26.98
CA GLY A 304 -3.31 13.37 27.98
C GLY A 304 -3.16 11.89 27.63
N SER A 305 -3.83 11.39 26.59
CA SER A 305 -3.69 10.00 26.14
C SER A 305 -2.32 9.74 25.51
N LEU A 306 -1.88 8.49 25.55
CA LEU A 306 -0.61 8.06 24.97
C LEU A 306 -0.80 7.47 23.57
N SER A 307 0.13 7.76 22.66
CA SER A 307 0.19 7.15 21.33
C SER A 307 1.55 6.56 21.01
N PRO A 308 1.63 5.27 20.66
CA PRO A 308 2.90 4.63 20.39
C PRO A 308 3.50 5.06 19.05
N LYS A 309 4.81 5.29 19.06
CA LYS A 309 5.65 5.31 17.86
C LYS A 309 6.76 4.28 18.03
N VAL A 310 6.67 3.19 17.27
CA VAL A 310 7.73 2.18 17.22
C VAL A 310 8.90 2.68 16.38
N PHE A 311 10.10 2.52 16.93
CA PHE A 311 11.38 2.79 16.31
C PHE A 311 12.13 1.47 16.15
N LYS A 312 12.44 1.13 14.90
CA LYS A 312 13.13 -0.11 14.58
C LYS A 312 14.56 -0.09 15.09
N GLY A 313 14.96 -1.16 15.78
CA GLY A 313 16.34 -1.36 16.19
C GLY A 313 17.02 -2.40 15.32
N LYS A 314 17.79 -3.28 15.96
CA LYS A 314 18.68 -4.23 15.29
C LYS A 314 18.31 -5.66 15.67
N SER A 315 18.53 -6.58 14.75
CA SER A 315 18.57 -8.01 15.02
C SER A 315 19.96 -8.37 15.53
N LEU A 316 20.04 -9.21 16.55
CA LEU A 316 21.27 -9.73 17.11
C LEU A 316 21.06 -11.16 17.62
N THR A 317 22.13 -11.94 17.71
CA THR A 317 22.10 -13.28 18.31
C THR A 317 22.75 -13.23 19.69
N ILE A 318 22.10 -13.81 20.70
CA ILE A 318 22.61 -13.91 22.07
C ILE A 318 22.82 -15.38 22.40
N ARG A 319 24.05 -15.77 22.71
CA ARG A 319 24.42 -17.14 23.11
C ARG A 319 23.87 -17.49 24.50
N PRO A 320 23.78 -18.78 24.84
CA PRO A 320 23.40 -19.21 26.20
C PRO A 320 24.27 -18.54 27.27
N GLY A 321 23.64 -17.96 28.30
CA GLY A 321 24.31 -17.27 29.40
C GLY A 321 24.91 -15.89 29.06
N GLU A 322 24.93 -15.49 27.78
CA GLU A 322 25.51 -14.22 27.35
C GLU A 322 24.65 -13.04 27.79
N SER A 323 25.31 -11.94 28.14
CA SER A 323 24.69 -10.65 28.44
C SER A 323 25.22 -9.59 27.50
N LEU A 324 24.32 -8.79 26.93
CA LEU A 324 24.65 -7.67 26.05
C LEU A 324 24.01 -6.39 26.57
N ALA A 325 24.74 -5.29 26.49
CA ALA A 325 24.25 -3.97 26.86
C ALA A 325 24.46 -2.99 25.70
N PHE A 326 23.52 -2.07 25.50
CA PHE A 326 23.69 -0.96 24.57
C PHE A 326 22.93 0.27 25.05
N ALA A 327 23.56 1.43 24.88
CA ALA A 327 22.95 2.72 25.13
C ALA A 327 22.35 3.29 23.83
N LYS A 328 21.25 4.03 23.97
CA LYS A 328 20.60 4.74 22.88
C LYS A 328 20.15 6.12 23.33
N ARG A 329 20.06 7.02 22.37
CA ARG A 329 19.63 8.41 22.54
C ARG A 329 18.50 8.69 21.56
N HIS A 330 17.45 9.32 22.05
CA HIS A 330 16.30 9.72 21.25
C HIS A 330 16.10 11.24 21.34
N THR A 331 16.32 11.92 20.23
CA THR A 331 16.16 13.39 20.15
C THR A 331 14.68 13.77 20.05
N LEU A 332 14.24 14.64 20.96
CA LEU A 332 12.93 15.27 20.97
C LEU A 332 13.10 16.73 20.54
N ARG A 333 12.68 17.05 19.32
CA ARG A 333 12.79 18.40 18.74
C ARG A 333 11.58 18.73 17.87
N PRO A 334 11.34 20.02 17.56
CA PRO A 334 10.30 20.40 16.61
C PRO A 334 10.44 19.66 15.28
N ILE A 335 9.36 19.03 14.81
CA ILE A 335 9.25 18.38 13.51
C ILE A 335 7.88 18.70 12.90
N THR A 336 7.77 18.65 11.57
CA THR A 336 6.52 19.00 10.86
C THR A 336 5.41 17.96 11.02
N THR A 337 5.75 16.73 11.40
CA THR A 337 4.82 15.59 11.43
C THR A 337 4.23 15.30 12.80
N ARG A 338 4.64 16.03 13.85
CA ARG A 338 4.19 15.80 15.22
C ARG A 338 4.36 17.03 16.11
N VAL A 339 3.31 17.30 16.88
CA VAL A 339 3.36 18.23 18.02
C VAL A 339 3.71 17.42 19.28
N TYR A 340 4.67 17.92 20.05
CA TYR A 340 5.03 17.35 21.35
C TYR A 340 4.29 18.10 22.45
N HIS A 341 3.72 17.35 23.39
CA HIS A 341 3.01 17.89 24.54
C HIS A 341 3.82 17.62 25.83
N PRO A 342 3.98 18.61 26.72
CA PRO A 342 4.57 18.40 28.03
C PRO A 342 3.74 17.44 28.89
N GLY A 343 4.41 16.70 29.77
CA GLY A 343 3.82 15.75 30.72
C GLY A 343 4.44 14.36 30.60
N VAL A 344 3.71 13.32 31.00
CA VAL A 344 4.24 11.94 31.09
C VAL A 344 4.20 11.26 29.73
N HIS A 345 5.36 10.77 29.30
CA HIS A 345 5.56 9.90 28.13
C HIS A 345 6.10 8.56 28.62
N ARG A 346 6.02 7.53 27.78
CA ARG A 346 6.51 6.18 28.13
C ARG A 346 7.44 5.62 27.09
N LEU A 347 8.56 5.07 27.52
CA LEU A 347 9.47 4.27 26.71
C LEU A 347 9.21 2.80 26.97
N GLU A 348 9.04 2.01 25.91
CA GLU A 348 8.96 0.55 26.00
C GLU A 348 10.03 -0.10 25.13
N VAL A 349 10.64 -1.16 25.63
CA VAL A 349 11.54 -2.04 24.88
C VAL A 349 10.76 -3.29 24.49
N MET A 350 10.83 -3.63 23.21
CA MET A 350 10.16 -4.77 22.63
C MET A 350 11.20 -5.77 22.13
N LEU A 351 11.07 -7.03 22.55
CA LEU A 351 11.87 -8.13 21.99
C LEU A 351 10.96 -8.99 21.13
N ASN A 352 11.34 -9.18 19.86
CA ASN A 352 10.56 -9.98 18.91
C ASN A 352 9.08 -9.58 18.85
N GLY A 353 8.81 -8.27 18.97
CA GLY A 353 7.46 -7.68 18.92
C GLY A 353 6.68 -7.69 20.24
N VAL A 354 7.22 -8.29 21.29
CA VAL A 354 6.57 -8.34 22.61
C VAL A 354 7.21 -7.30 23.53
N VAL A 355 6.39 -6.48 24.19
CA VAL A 355 6.86 -5.54 25.22
C VAL A 355 7.38 -6.34 26.41
N GLN A 356 8.61 -6.06 26.82
CA GLN A 356 9.29 -6.82 27.88
C GLN A 356 9.87 -5.92 28.99
N ALA A 357 10.06 -4.62 28.70
CA ALA A 357 10.41 -3.61 29.70
C ALA A 357 9.81 -2.26 29.33
N GLY A 358 9.54 -1.42 30.33
CA GLY A 358 9.10 -0.05 30.10
C GLY A 358 9.42 0.86 31.27
N ALA A 359 9.56 2.15 30.96
CA ALA A 359 9.81 3.21 31.93
C ALA A 359 9.13 4.50 31.47
N ASP A 360 8.59 5.24 32.42
CA ASP A 360 7.96 6.53 32.15
C ASP A 360 8.99 7.66 32.29
N PHE A 361 8.82 8.74 31.53
CA PHE A 361 9.62 9.96 31.64
C PHE A 361 8.75 11.21 31.46
N GLU A 362 9.10 12.29 32.11
CA GLU A 362 8.42 13.58 31.99
C GLU A 362 9.10 14.44 30.90
N LEU A 363 8.32 14.87 29.90
CA LEU A 363 8.74 15.90 28.95
C LEU A 363 8.32 17.27 29.50
N THR A 364 9.30 18.13 29.78
CA THR A 364 9.06 19.48 30.27
C THR A 364 8.91 20.48 29.13
N ALA A 365 8.20 21.58 29.39
CA ALA A 365 7.89 22.60 28.39
C ALA A 365 9.15 23.32 27.87
N LEU A 366 8.98 24.06 26.78
CA LEU A 366 10.01 24.90 26.15
C LEU A 366 10.74 25.75 27.20
N GLN A 367 12.03 25.46 27.40
CA GLN A 367 12.90 26.38 28.09
C GLN A 367 13.04 27.64 27.20
N THR A 368 12.33 28.69 27.58
CA THR A 368 12.63 30.03 27.06
C THR A 368 13.98 30.42 27.65
N PRO A 369 14.98 30.82 26.85
CA PRO A 369 16.27 31.20 27.41
C PRO A 369 16.06 32.34 28.41
N MET A 370 16.53 32.15 29.64
CA MET A 370 16.52 33.21 30.64
C MET A 370 17.39 34.35 30.11
N THR A 371 16.76 35.46 29.72
CA THR A 371 17.47 36.72 29.49
C THR A 371 18.12 37.12 30.81
N GLY A 372 19.46 37.19 30.78
CA GLY A 372 20.28 37.43 31.95
C GLY A 372 19.88 38.68 32.72
N SER A 373 19.87 38.51 34.04
CA SER A 373 20.02 39.52 35.09
C SER A 373 20.62 40.84 34.61
N GLY A 374 19.85 41.92 34.76
CA GLY A 374 20.36 43.28 34.63
C GLY A 374 21.54 43.51 35.56
N ALA A 375 22.68 43.88 34.97
CA ALA A 375 23.78 44.47 35.70
C ALA A 375 23.45 45.94 35.93
N THR A 376 23.26 46.31 37.19
CA THR A 376 23.28 47.67 37.69
C THR A 376 24.63 48.31 37.35
N ILE A 377 24.63 49.40 36.60
CA ILE A 377 25.78 50.31 36.50
C ILE A 377 25.34 51.63 37.13
N GLU A 378 25.69 51.81 38.39
CA GLU A 378 25.90 53.13 38.97
C GLU A 378 27.29 53.61 38.55
N THR A 379 27.36 54.78 37.93
CA THR A 379 28.60 55.56 37.84
C THR A 379 28.35 56.96 38.38
N ARG A 380 29.20 57.34 39.34
CA ARG A 380 29.46 58.72 39.78
C ARG A 380 30.11 59.53 38.68
#